data_AF-A0A9W7BI75-F1
#
_entry.id   AF-A0A9W7BI75-F1
#
_cell.length_a   1.000
_cell.length_b   1.000
_cell.length_c   1.000
_cell.angle_alpha   90.00
_cell.angle_beta   90.00
_cell.angle_gamma   90.00
#
_symmetry.space_group_name_H-M   'P 1'
#
loop_
_entity.id
_entity.type
_entity.pdbx_description
1 polymer ?
#
loop_
_entity_poly.entity_id
_entity_poly.type
_entity_poly.pdbx_seq_one_letter_code
_entity_poly.pdbx_strand_id
1 'polypeptide(L)'
;IANDVDAALQNLPNRVISGGPDGGVKVTALSISWSASLIIQVTFTGTSVHGRQNLLEVNVNSCGSGCTPMLDGLEYVLVSAVNATDPTGTKLAQGTKSSVKETTPADYNSFECGRRGKCDFDTGVCACFEGYTGEACTTLTALI
;
A
#
# COMPACT_ATOMS: atom_id res chain seq x y z
N ILE A 1 1.44 14.64 6.14
CA ILE A 1 1.54 13.17 6.27
C ILE A 1 0.59 12.41 5.34
N ALA A 2 -0.73 12.63 5.35
CA ALA A 2 -1.64 11.88 4.44
C ALA A 2 -1.26 12.07 2.96
N ASN A 3 -1.04 13.32 2.53
CA ASN A 3 -0.60 13.63 1.17
C ASN A 3 0.80 13.06 0.85
N ASP A 4 1.70 13.02 1.84
CA ASP A 4 3.06 12.52 1.63
C ASP A 4 3.05 10.99 1.47
N VAL A 5 2.22 10.29 2.25
CA VAL A 5 2.00 8.85 2.13
C VAL A 5 1.31 8.51 0.81
N ASP A 6 0.30 9.30 0.42
CA ASP A 6 -0.38 9.16 -0.87
C ASP A 6 0.62 9.32 -2.04
N ALA A 7 1.42 10.38 -2.02
CA ALA A 7 2.46 10.60 -3.03
C ALA A 7 3.51 9.48 -3.03
N ALA A 8 3.96 9.00 -1.86
CA ALA A 8 4.92 7.91 -1.77
C ALA A 8 4.38 6.60 -2.37
N LEU A 9 3.10 6.27 -2.10
CA LEU A 9 2.44 5.08 -2.64
C LEU A 9 2.26 5.16 -4.16
N GLN A 10 1.95 6.35 -4.69
CA GLN A 10 1.82 6.56 -6.15
C GLN A 10 3.17 6.56 -6.88
N ASN A 11 4.28 6.84 -6.18
CA ASN A 11 5.64 6.80 -6.72
C ASN A 11 6.32 5.43 -6.56
N LEU A 12 5.58 4.40 -6.14
CA LEU A 12 6.12 3.05 -6.15
C LEU A 12 6.55 2.65 -7.58
N PRO A 13 7.67 1.92 -7.72
CA PRO A 13 8.14 1.48 -9.01
C PRO A 13 7.06 0.68 -9.74
N ASN A 14 7.15 0.66 -11.07
CA ASN A 14 6.26 -0.12 -11.94
C ASN A 14 4.78 0.29 -11.87
N ARG A 15 4.48 1.48 -11.31
CA ARG A 15 3.14 2.07 -11.27
C ARG A 15 2.08 1.13 -10.71
N VAL A 16 2.46 0.29 -9.75
CA VAL A 16 1.58 -0.70 -9.11
C VAL A 16 0.30 -0.04 -8.58
N ILE A 17 0.43 1.20 -8.09
CA ILE A 17 -0.69 2.06 -7.70
C ILE A 17 -0.72 3.24 -8.67
N SER A 18 -1.71 3.29 -9.55
CA SER A 18 -1.87 4.42 -10.47
C SER A 18 -2.47 5.62 -9.75
N GLY A 19 -1.68 6.68 -9.51
CA GLY A 19 -2.21 7.98 -9.13
C GLY A 19 -2.89 8.67 -10.31
N GLY A 20 -4.16 9.08 -10.17
CA GLY A 20 -4.88 9.74 -11.27
C GLY A 20 -6.39 9.89 -11.04
N PRO A 21 -7.11 10.50 -12.01
CA PRO A 21 -8.56 10.75 -11.95
C PRO A 21 -9.40 9.47 -11.77
N ASP A 22 -8.89 8.33 -12.24
CA ASP A 22 -9.53 7.01 -12.18
C ASP A 22 -9.32 6.29 -10.83
N GLY A 23 -8.69 6.97 -9.87
CA GLY A 23 -8.38 6.43 -8.55
C GLY A 23 -7.14 5.55 -8.54
N GLY A 24 -6.56 5.40 -7.35
CA GLY A 24 -5.37 4.61 -7.09
C GLY A 24 -5.36 4.21 -5.64
N VAL A 25 -4.99 5.17 -4.80
CA VAL A 25 -5.07 5.07 -3.36
C VAL A 25 -5.65 6.34 -2.78
N LYS A 26 -6.37 6.21 -1.67
CA LYS A 26 -6.90 7.31 -0.88
C LYS A 26 -6.35 7.15 0.54
N VAL A 27 -5.62 8.16 1.01
CA VAL A 27 -5.02 8.14 2.35
C VAL A 27 -5.71 9.19 3.22
N THR A 28 -6.13 8.78 4.42
CA THR A 28 -6.57 9.70 5.47
C THR A 28 -5.68 9.53 6.70
N ALA A 29 -5.43 10.63 7.41
CA ALA A 29 -4.67 10.61 8.65
C ALA A 29 -5.43 11.32 9.76
N LEU A 30 -5.44 10.73 10.95
CA LEU A 30 -6.07 11.28 12.15
C LEU A 30 -5.08 11.24 13.30
N SER A 31 -4.75 12.41 13.84
CA SER A 31 -3.96 12.55 15.06
C SER A 31 -4.86 12.65 16.29
N ILE A 32 -4.55 11.86 17.33
CA ILE A 32 -5.30 11.81 18.58
C ILE A 32 -4.40 12.35 19.71
N SER A 33 -4.65 13.58 20.16
CA SER A 33 -3.76 14.32 21.04
C SER A 33 -3.64 13.75 22.46
N TRP A 34 -4.70 13.16 23.00
CA TRP A 34 -4.72 12.65 24.38
C TRP A 34 -4.01 11.30 24.55
N SER A 35 -3.78 10.57 23.45
CA SER A 35 -3.07 9.30 23.42
C SER A 35 -1.78 9.34 22.60
N ALA A 36 -1.37 10.52 22.13
CA ALA A 36 -0.26 10.73 21.21
C ALA A 36 -0.23 9.72 20.05
N SER A 37 -1.42 9.39 19.50
CA SER A 37 -1.57 8.35 18.48
C SER A 37 -1.82 8.94 17.09
N LEU A 38 -1.31 8.27 16.06
CA LEU A 38 -1.55 8.59 14.66
C LEU A 38 -2.23 7.40 13.99
N ILE A 39 -3.41 7.61 13.41
CA ILE A 39 -4.11 6.62 12.61
C ILE A 39 -3.95 7.02 11.14
N ILE A 40 -3.43 6.11 10.33
CA ILE A 40 -3.35 6.26 8.88
C ILE A 40 -4.26 5.19 8.28
N GLN A 41 -5.27 5.62 7.54
CA GLN A 41 -6.12 4.72 6.79
C GLN A 41 -5.80 4.86 5.30
N VAL A 42 -5.44 3.73 4.70
CA VAL A 42 -5.12 3.61 3.28
C VAL A 42 -6.24 2.81 2.63
N THR A 43 -6.85 3.36 1.59
CA THR A 43 -7.92 2.72 0.84
C THR A 43 -7.53 2.64 -0.63
N PHE A 44 -7.43 1.44 -1.15
CA PHE A 44 -7.16 1.19 -2.57
C PHE A 44 -8.47 1.37 -3.35
N THR A 45 -8.51 2.37 -4.22
CA THR A 45 -9.72 2.76 -4.96
C THR A 45 -9.56 2.63 -6.48
N GLY A 46 -8.34 2.49 -6.97
CA GLY A 46 -8.03 2.48 -8.40
C GLY A 46 -8.28 1.16 -9.10
N THR A 47 -8.36 1.22 -10.43
CA THR A 47 -8.59 0.03 -11.25
C THR A 47 -7.38 -0.87 -11.41
N SER A 48 -6.19 -0.37 -11.10
CA SER A 48 -4.96 -1.15 -11.08
C SER A 48 -4.76 -1.94 -9.78
N VAL A 49 -5.52 -1.64 -8.72
CA VAL A 49 -5.29 -2.16 -7.35
C VAL A 49 -6.42 -3.06 -6.82
N HIS A 50 -7.29 -3.56 -7.71
CA HIS A 50 -8.45 -4.38 -7.34
C HIS A 50 -8.13 -5.69 -6.61
N GLY A 51 -6.91 -6.22 -6.78
CA GLY A 51 -6.50 -7.49 -6.16
C GLY A 51 -6.18 -7.39 -4.67
N ARG A 52 -5.87 -8.55 -4.08
CA ARG A 52 -5.35 -8.65 -2.71
C ARG A 52 -4.09 -7.80 -2.56
N GLN A 53 -4.12 -6.88 -1.60
CA GLN A 53 -2.97 -6.05 -1.26
C GLN A 53 -2.25 -6.62 -0.04
N ASN A 54 -0.92 -6.56 -0.06
CA ASN A 54 -0.14 -6.90 1.12
C ASN A 54 -0.34 -5.84 2.20
N LEU A 55 -0.31 -6.27 3.46
CA LEU A 55 -0.35 -5.33 4.58
C LEU A 55 0.90 -4.45 4.55
N LEU A 56 0.70 -3.14 4.69
CA LEU A 56 1.79 -2.18 4.80
C LEU A 56 2.45 -2.34 6.17
N GLU A 57 3.77 -2.26 6.25
CA GLU A 57 4.49 -2.22 7.52
C GLU A 57 5.05 -0.81 7.74
N VAL A 58 5.08 -0.38 9.00
CA VAL A 58 5.70 0.89 9.38
C VAL A 58 7.11 0.63 9.85
N ASN A 59 8.10 1.11 9.10
CA ASN A 59 9.50 1.11 9.53
C ASN A 59 9.86 2.47 10.13
N VAL A 60 10.24 2.48 11.41
CA VAL A 60 10.67 3.67 12.16
C VAL A 60 12.06 3.50 12.77
N ASN A 61 12.73 2.38 12.46
CA ASN A 61 14.05 2.11 13.00
C ASN A 61 14.99 3.21 12.53
N SER A 62 15.65 3.86 13.49
CA SER A 62 16.62 4.89 13.15
C SER A 62 17.75 4.26 12.33
N CYS A 63 18.08 4.92 11.23
CA CYS A 63 19.20 4.59 10.37
C CYS A 63 19.91 5.89 10.02
N GLY A 64 21.09 6.08 10.61
CA GLY A 64 21.89 7.28 10.44
C GLY A 64 22.59 7.38 9.09
N SER A 65 23.62 8.22 9.04
CA SER A 65 24.42 8.45 7.82
C SER A 65 24.99 7.14 7.28
N GLY A 66 24.73 6.85 6.01
CA GLY A 66 25.22 5.66 5.30
C GLY A 66 24.18 4.54 5.12
N CYS A 67 23.01 4.66 5.73
CA CYS A 67 21.87 3.77 5.48
C CYS A 67 21.00 4.23 4.31
N THR A 68 20.25 3.31 3.71
CA THR A 68 19.10 3.64 2.84
C THR A 68 17.87 2.85 3.28
N PRO A 69 16.75 3.51 3.61
CA PRO A 69 16.58 4.96 3.74
C PRO A 69 17.28 5.51 5.00
N MET A 70 17.76 6.76 4.93
CA MET A 70 18.20 7.49 6.12
C MET A 70 16.97 7.90 6.93
N LEU A 71 16.84 7.36 8.14
CA LEU A 71 15.71 7.60 9.06
C LEU A 71 16.28 8.15 10.37
N ASP A 72 16.05 9.43 10.65
CA ASP A 72 16.52 10.08 11.87
C ASP A 72 15.43 11.00 12.45
N GLY A 73 15.50 11.33 13.74
CA GLY A 73 14.55 12.22 14.43
C GLY A 73 13.26 11.55 14.94
N LEU A 74 13.17 10.23 14.94
CA LEU A 74 12.02 9.44 15.42
C LEU A 74 12.32 8.73 16.76
N GLU A 75 12.66 9.50 17.80
CA GLU A 75 13.23 8.97 19.06
C GLU A 75 12.20 8.33 20.03
N TYR A 76 10.90 8.59 19.84
CA TYR A 76 9.83 8.14 20.75
C TYR A 76 8.69 7.39 20.06
N VAL A 77 8.94 6.79 18.89
CA VAL A 77 7.90 6.09 18.14
C VAL A 77 7.82 4.63 18.60
N LEU A 78 6.74 4.26 19.28
CA LEU A 78 6.51 2.90 19.76
C LEU A 78 6.00 2.01 18.60
N VAL A 79 6.91 1.29 17.95
CA VAL A 79 6.58 0.26 16.93
C VAL A 79 7.18 -1.10 17.34
N SER A 80 6.35 -2.14 17.35
CA SER A 80 6.71 -3.54 17.16
C SER A 80 5.66 -4.10 16.26
N ALA A 81 6.13 -4.73 15.19
CA ALA A 81 5.39 -5.68 14.41
C ALA A 81 4.79 -6.76 15.32
N VAL A 82 3.45 -6.91 15.34
CA VAL A 82 2.79 -8.22 15.44
C VAL A 82 1.38 -8.13 14.84
N ASN A 83 1.02 -9.10 13.99
CA ASN A 83 -0.34 -9.37 13.51
C ASN A 83 -1.36 -9.31 14.66
N ALA A 84 -2.15 -8.23 14.74
CA ALA A 84 -3.22 -8.11 15.72
C ALA A 84 -4.47 -8.87 15.24
N THR A 85 -4.47 -10.18 15.44
CA THR A 85 -5.67 -11.03 15.30
C THR A 85 -6.61 -10.95 16.51
N ASP A 86 -6.37 -10.04 17.47
CA ASP A 86 -7.22 -9.89 18.66
C ASP A 86 -8.36 -8.87 18.40
N PRO A 87 -9.64 -9.29 18.45
CA PRO A 87 -10.79 -8.41 18.24
C PRO A 87 -11.16 -7.56 19.46
N THR A 88 -10.43 -7.64 20.57
CA THR A 88 -10.79 -6.92 21.79
C THR A 88 -10.05 -5.58 21.92
N GLY A 89 -10.81 -4.48 21.83
CA GLY A 89 -10.34 -3.09 22.03
C GLY A 89 -9.92 -2.76 23.47
N THR A 90 -9.32 -3.72 24.19
CA THR A 90 -8.94 -3.60 25.59
C THR A 90 -7.51 -4.09 25.78
N LYS A 91 -6.56 -3.22 25.39
CA LYS A 91 -5.24 -3.02 26.02
C LYS A 91 -4.53 -1.87 25.29
N LEU A 92 -4.93 -0.63 25.59
CA LEU A 92 -4.02 0.53 25.49
C LEU A 92 -3.19 0.59 26.79
N ALA A 93 -2.44 -0.48 27.03
CA ALA A 93 -1.38 -0.47 28.04
C ALA A 93 -0.08 -0.17 27.29
N GLN A 94 0.72 0.72 27.86
CA GLN A 94 2.09 1.06 27.45
C GLN A 94 2.79 -0.15 26.78
N GLY A 95 2.84 -0.15 25.44
CA GLY A 95 3.31 -1.31 24.67
C GLY A 95 2.46 -1.72 23.47
N THR A 96 1.29 -1.10 23.23
CA THR A 96 0.61 -1.23 21.94
C THR A 96 1.31 -0.36 20.91
N LYS A 97 1.73 -1.04 19.86
CA LYS A 97 2.85 -0.77 19.00
C LYS A 97 2.30 -0.89 17.58
N SER A 98 2.51 0.11 16.73
CA SER A 98 1.84 0.29 15.41
C SER A 98 1.22 -1.00 14.83
N SER A 99 -0.11 -1.09 14.82
CA SER A 99 -0.83 -2.24 14.29
C SER A 99 -1.36 -1.96 12.89
N VAL A 100 -1.29 -2.97 12.04
CA VAL A 100 -1.80 -2.91 10.67
C VAL A 100 -2.89 -3.95 10.57
N LYS A 101 -4.07 -3.52 10.15
CA LYS A 101 -5.25 -4.38 10.02
C LYS A 101 -5.91 -4.14 8.68
N GLU A 102 -6.17 -5.24 7.97
CA GLU A 102 -7.05 -5.22 6.81
C GLU A 102 -8.47 -4.90 7.28
N THR A 103 -9.02 -3.79 6.79
CA THR A 103 -10.39 -3.37 7.13
C THR A 103 -11.41 -4.09 6.26
N THR A 104 -11.05 -4.36 5.00
CA THR A 104 -11.92 -5.01 4.03
C THR A 104 -11.06 -5.94 3.17
N PRO A 105 -11.33 -7.25 3.17
CA PRO A 105 -10.59 -8.20 2.34
C PRO A 105 -10.91 -7.99 0.86
N ALA A 106 -9.91 -8.17 0.00
CA ALA A 106 -10.14 -8.17 -1.44
C ALA A 106 -10.95 -9.42 -1.86
N ASP A 107 -11.99 -9.20 -2.65
CA ASP A 107 -12.85 -10.24 -3.25
C ASP A 107 -12.56 -10.45 -4.75
N TYR A 108 -11.70 -9.62 -5.34
CA TYR A 108 -11.33 -9.69 -6.75
C TYR A 108 -10.07 -10.55 -6.97
N ASN A 109 -10.17 -11.51 -7.88
CA ASN A 109 -9.04 -12.33 -8.30
C ASN A 109 -8.22 -11.61 -9.38
N SER A 110 -7.26 -10.80 -8.96
CA SER A 110 -6.26 -10.24 -9.87
C SER A 110 -5.21 -11.30 -10.20
N PHE A 111 -4.96 -11.51 -11.49
CA PHE A 111 -3.90 -12.40 -11.97
C PHE A 111 -2.78 -11.59 -12.61
N GLU A 112 -1.57 -12.12 -12.53
CA GLU A 112 -0.40 -11.57 -13.21
C GLU A 112 -0.69 -11.33 -14.70
N CYS A 113 -0.50 -10.08 -15.14
CA CYS A 113 -0.85 -9.57 -16.48
C CYS A 113 -2.23 -10.00 -16.97
N GLY A 114 -3.20 -10.16 -16.06
CA GLY A 114 -4.57 -10.58 -16.37
C GLY A 114 -4.67 -11.96 -17.04
N ARG A 115 -3.59 -12.78 -17.01
CA ARG A 115 -3.39 -13.99 -17.85
C ARG A 115 -3.47 -13.72 -19.36
N ARG A 116 -3.22 -12.49 -19.77
CA ARG A 116 -3.40 -11.97 -21.14
C ARG A 116 -2.16 -11.25 -21.66
N GLY A 117 -1.03 -11.48 -21.00
CA GLY A 117 0.28 -10.96 -21.39
C GLY A 117 1.38 -11.77 -20.73
N LYS A 118 2.61 -11.46 -21.11
CA LYS A 118 3.82 -12.01 -20.50
C LYS A 118 4.38 -10.99 -19.50
N CYS A 119 4.57 -11.42 -18.25
CA CYS A 119 5.23 -10.59 -17.25
C CYS A 119 6.74 -10.65 -17.42
N ASP A 120 7.38 -9.48 -17.44
CA ASP A 120 8.80 -9.36 -17.19
C ASP A 120 9.01 -9.23 -15.67
N PHE A 121 9.62 -10.26 -15.06
CA PHE A 121 9.84 -10.28 -13.61
C PHE A 121 10.95 -9.35 -13.13
N ASP A 122 11.84 -8.92 -14.03
CA ASP A 122 12.93 -8.01 -13.69
C ASP A 122 12.41 -6.58 -13.59
N THR A 123 11.53 -6.19 -14.51
CA THR A 123 10.95 -4.84 -14.56
C THR A 123 9.55 -4.75 -13.98
N GLY A 124 8.85 -5.87 -13.75
CA GLY A 124 7.45 -5.88 -13.31
C GLY A 124 6.45 -5.34 -14.33
N VAL A 125 6.83 -5.24 -15.61
CA VAL A 125 5.98 -4.70 -16.68
C VAL A 125 5.38 -5.84 -17.52
N CYS A 126 4.10 -5.69 -17.89
CA CYS A 126 3.38 -6.67 -18.71
C CYS A 126 3.48 -6.37 -20.21
N ALA A 127 3.94 -7.35 -20.98
CA ALA A 127 3.83 -7.35 -22.44
C ALA A 127 2.50 -8.01 -22.86
N CYS A 128 1.49 -7.21 -23.17
CA CYS A 128 0.16 -7.69 -23.50
C CYS A 128 0.10 -8.43 -24.85
N PHE A 129 -0.74 -9.47 -24.91
CA PHE A 129 -1.07 -10.13 -26.17
C PHE A 129 -1.98 -9.26 -27.03
N GLU A 130 -2.06 -9.58 -28.32
CA GLU A 130 -2.91 -8.88 -29.26
C GLU A 130 -4.37 -8.86 -28.77
N GLY A 131 -5.03 -7.69 -28.90
CA GLY A 131 -6.39 -7.50 -28.40
C GLY A 131 -6.47 -7.03 -26.94
N TYR A 132 -5.34 -6.93 -26.23
CA TYR A 132 -5.30 -6.53 -24.83
C TYR A 132 -4.34 -5.36 -24.58
N THR A 133 -4.75 -4.44 -23.72
CA THR A 133 -4.01 -3.24 -23.34
C THR A 133 -4.16 -2.91 -21.86
N GLY A 134 -3.50 -1.83 -21.43
CA GLY A 134 -3.40 -1.40 -20.04
C GLY A 134 -2.20 -2.03 -19.34
N GLU A 135 -1.81 -1.45 -18.20
CA GLU A 135 -0.62 -1.85 -17.42
C GLU A 135 -0.66 -3.32 -16.98
N ALA A 136 -1.85 -3.90 -16.83
CA ALA A 136 -2.07 -5.29 -16.43
C ALA A 136 -2.76 -6.15 -17.52
N CYS A 137 -2.86 -5.68 -18.77
CA CYS A 137 -3.54 -6.38 -19.87
C CYS A 137 -5.00 -6.78 -19.54
N THR A 138 -5.68 -5.95 -18.75
CA THR A 138 -7.08 -6.15 -18.34
C THR A 138 -8.06 -5.46 -19.28
N THR A 139 -7.60 -4.45 -20.04
CA THR A 139 -8.43 -3.71 -20.99
C THR A 139 -8.46 -4.47 -22.32
N LEU A 140 -9.66 -4.70 -22.84
CA LEU A 140 -9.84 -5.22 -24.19
C LEU A 140 -9.76 -4.05 -25.17
N THR A 141 -8.92 -4.14 -26.18
CA THR A 141 -9.07 -3.27 -27.36
C THR A 141 -10.22 -3.80 -28.18
N ALA A 142 -11.26 -3.00 -28.35
CA ALA A 142 -12.27 -3.25 -29.35
C ALA A 142 -11.62 -3.04 -30.73
N LEU A 143 -11.08 -4.10 -31.33
CA LEU A 143 -10.90 -4.14 -32.78
C LEU A 143 -12.31 -4.30 -33.37
N ILE A 144 -12.85 -3.22 -33.93
CA ILE A 144 -13.94 -3.24 -34.92
C ILE A 144 -13.34 -3.42 -36.30
#